data_AF-A0A353TG68-F1
#
_entry.id   AF-A0A353TG68-F1
#
_cell.length_a   1.000
_cell.length_b   1.000
_cell.length_c   1.000
_cell.angle_alpha   90.00
_cell.angle_beta   90.00
_cell.angle_gamma   90.00
#
_symmetry.space_group_name_H-M   'P 1'
#
loop_
_entity.id
_entity.type
_entity.pdbx_description
1 polymer ?
#
loop_
_entity_poly.entity_id
_entity_poly.type
_entity_poly.pdbx_seq_one_letter_code
_entity_poly.pdbx_strand_id
1 'polypeptide(L)'
;MNNEKWNEICFLLFDSIKFDISENDFEKNVVQALRVLDWKEYSGDIEIRPSLPIGAANKITPDFVIKSSDNKKLFVIEIKQPSIPLTSKFQQQLFSYMRQLRLEYGILIGQEIQIFYDGDLSNQEDPILLETINFTKDNEKGLRFVELFGKESFNRESLKSYTISALKKINRREEHKILTKKILSESYQDKIRELIKQDFLNEYDGELIDTVLKELRIEIKQKNIEQNPTELPKNQLKQEVNIDYSAGVLPIELNPSSESEFKQRLLSTKTAYITTFYNNGTTKQKVWNALRFSESSGVLGNLRSRPEFRNGEWQKLGIERVYVSIDK
;
A
#
# COMPACT_ATOMS: atom_id res chain seq x y z
N MET A 1 26.20 -10.94 -9.27
CA MET A 1 26.19 -9.48 -9.49
C MET A 1 24.88 -8.80 -9.06
N ASN A 2 23.74 -8.91 -9.77
CA ASN A 2 22.51 -8.19 -9.37
C ASN A 2 22.00 -8.60 -7.98
N ASN A 3 22.11 -9.89 -7.63
CA ASN A 3 21.73 -10.38 -6.31
C ASN A 3 22.63 -9.84 -5.19
N GLU A 4 23.94 -9.78 -5.43
CA GLU A 4 24.88 -9.20 -4.47
C GLU A 4 24.61 -7.71 -4.27
N LYS A 5 24.39 -6.97 -5.37
CA LYS A 5 24.01 -5.54 -5.31
C LYS A 5 22.73 -5.33 -4.51
N TRP A 6 21.69 -6.14 -4.75
CA TRP A 6 20.44 -6.05 -3.99
C TRP A 6 20.63 -6.36 -2.50
N ASN A 7 21.37 -7.42 -2.18
CA ASN A 7 21.64 -7.82 -0.80
C ASN A 7 22.49 -6.78 -0.06
N GLU A 8 23.41 -6.09 -0.75
CA GLU A 8 24.15 -4.96 -0.20
C GLU A 8 23.26 -3.74 0.04
N ILE A 9 22.32 -3.43 -0.87
CA ILE A 9 21.31 -2.39 -0.66
C ILE A 9 20.45 -2.72 0.57
N CYS A 10 20.00 -3.98 0.73
CA CYS A 10 19.27 -4.40 1.93
C CYS A 10 20.10 -4.21 3.19
N PHE A 11 21.40 -4.55 3.13
CA PHE A 11 22.28 -4.34 4.27
C PHE A 11 22.36 -2.86 4.66
N LEU A 12 22.64 -1.97 3.70
CA LEU A 12 22.83 -0.54 3.93
C LEU A 12 21.56 0.17 4.38
N LEU A 13 20.40 -0.21 3.86
CA LEU A 13 19.14 0.50 4.08
C LEU A 13 18.27 -0.13 5.17
N PHE A 14 18.61 -1.32 5.65
CA PHE A 14 17.80 -2.03 6.64
C PHE A 14 18.65 -2.78 7.68
N ASP A 15 19.49 -3.75 7.29
CA ASP A 15 20.15 -4.63 8.27
C ASP A 15 21.17 -3.89 9.16
N SER A 16 21.89 -2.89 8.61
CA SER A 16 23.00 -2.21 9.30
C SER A 16 22.58 -0.96 10.06
N ILE A 17 21.31 -0.59 10.01
CA ILE A 17 20.81 0.67 10.57
C ILE A 17 19.97 0.42 11.82
N LYS A 18 19.93 1.42 12.71
CA LYS A 18 18.95 1.42 13.80
C LYS A 18 17.59 1.84 13.25
N PHE A 19 16.51 1.26 13.78
CA PHE A 19 15.16 1.58 13.35
C PHE A 19 14.82 3.08 13.49
N ASP A 20 15.32 3.72 14.54
CA ASP A 20 15.13 5.15 14.86
C ASP A 20 16.22 6.07 14.27
N ILE A 21 16.94 5.62 13.22
CA ILE A 21 17.96 6.43 12.55
C ILE A 21 17.38 7.77 12.06
N SER A 22 18.17 8.84 12.24
CA SER A 22 17.79 10.17 11.75
C SER A 22 17.74 10.20 10.22
N GLU A 23 16.88 11.05 9.64
CA GLU A 23 16.77 11.18 8.18
C GLU A 23 18.09 11.60 7.53
N ASN A 24 18.88 12.45 8.20
CA ASN A 24 20.21 12.87 7.72
C ASN A 24 21.23 11.72 7.72
N ASP A 25 21.20 10.82 8.70
CA ASP A 25 22.10 9.66 8.69
C ASP A 25 21.61 8.58 7.73
N PHE A 26 20.29 8.44 7.58
CA PHE A 26 19.70 7.58 6.55
C PHE A 26 20.06 8.05 5.15
N GLU A 27 20.09 9.37 4.89
CA GLU A 27 20.55 9.96 3.64
C GLU A 27 21.94 9.45 3.23
N LYS A 28 22.88 9.37 4.17
CA LYS A 28 24.24 8.85 3.91
C LYS A 28 24.22 7.38 3.46
N ASN A 29 23.34 6.57 4.05
CA ASN A 29 23.16 5.16 3.66
C ASN A 29 22.53 5.06 2.27
N VAL A 30 21.55 5.92 1.95
CA VAL A 30 20.96 5.99 0.61
C VAL A 30 22.01 6.40 -0.44
N VAL A 31 22.91 7.33 -0.12
CA VAL A 31 24.05 7.66 -1.00
C VAL A 31 24.95 6.44 -1.21
N GLN A 32 25.24 5.63 -0.19
CA GLN A 32 26.01 4.39 -0.37
C GLN A 32 25.24 3.38 -1.24
N ALA A 33 23.95 3.19 -1.01
CA ALA A 33 23.11 2.30 -1.82
C ALA A 33 23.06 2.73 -3.29
N LEU A 34 23.03 4.03 -3.57
CA LEU A 34 23.13 4.57 -4.93
C LEU A 34 24.50 4.28 -5.57
N ARG A 35 25.58 4.28 -4.80
CA ARG A 35 26.92 3.89 -5.28
C ARG A 35 26.98 2.40 -5.65
N VAL A 36 26.27 1.53 -4.95
CA VAL A 36 26.12 0.10 -5.32
C VAL A 36 25.43 -0.05 -6.69
N LEU A 37 24.53 0.88 -7.02
CA LEU A 37 23.91 1.01 -8.34
C LEU A 37 24.78 1.77 -9.35
N ASP A 38 26.04 2.06 -9.01
CA ASP A 38 27.04 2.80 -9.80
C ASP A 38 26.73 4.28 -10.06
N TRP A 39 25.74 4.85 -9.37
CA TRP A 39 25.50 6.29 -9.35
C TRP A 39 26.46 6.97 -8.39
N LYS A 40 27.22 7.97 -8.86
CA LYS A 40 28.28 8.59 -8.06
C LYS A 40 28.13 10.11 -8.09
N GLU A 41 28.28 10.71 -6.92
CA GLU A 41 28.19 12.18 -6.75
C GLU A 41 29.35 12.90 -7.46
N TYR A 42 30.58 12.36 -7.36
CA TYR A 42 31.76 13.00 -7.96
C TYR A 42 31.72 13.06 -9.49
N SER A 43 31.01 12.13 -10.15
CA SER A 43 30.76 12.15 -11.60
C SER A 43 29.58 13.03 -11.98
N GLY A 44 28.92 13.66 -11.00
CA GLY A 44 27.76 14.52 -11.21
C GLY A 44 26.47 13.78 -11.53
N ASP A 45 26.42 12.45 -11.30
CA ASP A 45 25.22 11.66 -11.59
C ASP A 45 24.12 11.82 -10.51
N ILE A 46 24.49 12.35 -9.35
CA ILE A 46 23.60 12.56 -8.20
C ILE A 46 23.64 14.05 -7.82
N GLU A 47 22.49 14.71 -7.83
CA GLU A 47 22.31 16.01 -7.17
C GLU A 47 21.62 15.79 -5.82
N ILE A 48 22.31 16.12 -4.72
CA ILE A 48 21.78 16.01 -3.36
C ILE A 48 21.16 17.36 -2.98
N ARG A 49 19.90 17.35 -2.53
CA ARG A 49 19.14 18.53 -2.10
C ARG A 49 19.20 19.73 -3.07
N PRO A 50 18.97 19.56 -4.39
CA PRO A 50 19.01 20.67 -5.32
C PRO A 50 17.88 21.66 -5.03
N SER A 51 18.21 22.93 -4.86
CA SER A 51 17.23 24.01 -4.70
C SER A 51 16.65 24.41 -6.07
N LEU A 52 15.42 24.00 -6.38
CA LEU A 52 14.74 24.32 -7.62
C LEU A 52 13.73 25.46 -7.42
N PRO A 53 13.78 26.54 -8.21
CA PRO A 53 12.82 27.63 -8.11
C PRO A 53 11.43 27.19 -8.58
N ILE A 54 10.39 27.58 -7.83
CA ILE A 54 8.99 27.49 -8.20
C ILE A 54 8.39 28.89 -8.22
N GLY A 55 8.08 29.38 -9.42
CA GLY A 55 7.59 30.74 -9.60
C GLY A 55 8.61 31.79 -9.13
N ALA A 56 8.13 32.95 -8.72
CA ALA A 56 8.99 34.10 -8.40
C ALA A 56 9.64 34.03 -7.01
N ALA A 57 9.05 33.32 -6.04
CA ALA A 57 9.45 33.42 -4.63
C ALA A 57 9.65 32.08 -3.91
N ASN A 58 9.14 30.97 -4.43
CA ASN A 58 9.19 29.69 -3.73
C ASN A 58 10.30 28.79 -4.30
N LYS A 59 10.72 27.82 -3.50
CA LYS A 59 11.69 26.79 -3.91
C LYS A 59 11.23 25.44 -3.40
N ILE A 60 11.55 24.39 -4.16
CA ILE A 60 11.48 23.02 -3.72
C ILE A 60 12.86 22.40 -3.68
N THR A 61 13.02 21.44 -2.78
CA THR A 61 14.28 20.75 -2.56
C THR A 61 13.99 19.26 -2.41
N PRO A 62 13.98 18.48 -3.50
CA PRO A 62 13.95 17.02 -3.40
C PRO A 62 15.23 16.51 -2.73
N ASP A 63 15.21 15.33 -2.13
CA ASP A 63 16.41 14.77 -1.50
C ASP A 63 17.48 14.40 -2.53
N PHE A 64 17.09 13.72 -3.62
CA PHE A 64 18.02 13.38 -4.69
C PHE A 64 17.40 13.52 -6.08
N VAL A 65 18.19 13.99 -7.04
CA VAL A 65 17.90 13.91 -8.47
C VAL A 65 19.00 13.14 -9.16
N ILE A 66 18.64 12.04 -9.84
CA ILE A 66 19.59 11.22 -10.59
C ILE A 66 19.65 11.69 -12.03
N LYS A 67 20.87 11.78 -12.57
CA LYS A 67 21.15 12.27 -13.91
C LYS A 67 22.00 11.27 -14.69
N SER A 68 21.77 11.22 -16.00
CA SER A 68 22.68 10.57 -16.92
C SER A 68 23.95 11.39 -17.13
N SER A 69 24.96 10.77 -17.75
CA SER A 69 26.24 11.41 -18.06
C SER A 69 26.12 12.59 -19.02
N ASP A 70 25.02 12.72 -19.78
CA ASP A 70 24.68 13.89 -20.59
C ASP A 70 23.86 14.95 -19.82
N ASN A 71 23.85 14.88 -18.48
CA ASN A 71 23.18 15.80 -17.56
C ASN A 71 21.64 15.85 -17.69
N LYS A 72 21.02 14.86 -18.35
CA LYS A 72 19.55 14.72 -18.34
C LYS A 72 19.10 14.11 -17.02
N LYS A 73 18.08 14.70 -16.42
CA LYS A 73 17.44 14.16 -15.21
C LYS A 73 16.65 12.90 -15.59
N LEU A 74 16.86 11.83 -14.83
CA LEU A 74 16.31 10.50 -15.11
C LEU A 74 15.14 10.17 -14.19
N PHE A 75 15.34 10.32 -12.89
CA PHE A 75 14.33 10.09 -11.86
C PHE A 75 14.69 10.87 -10.59
N VAL A 76 13.71 11.06 -9.73
CA VAL A 76 13.85 11.78 -8.44
C VAL A 76 13.62 10.81 -7.28
N ILE A 77 14.33 11.02 -6.18
CA ILE A 77 14.19 10.20 -4.97
C ILE A 77 13.85 11.12 -3.81
N GLU A 78 12.83 10.72 -3.05
CA GLU A 78 12.51 11.26 -1.74
C GLU A 78 12.80 10.17 -0.70
N ILE A 79 13.37 10.56 0.44
CA ILE A 79 13.65 9.64 1.54
C ILE A 79 12.85 10.01 2.77
N LYS A 80 12.52 9.01 3.59
CA LYS A 80 11.94 9.20 4.91
C LYS A 80 12.60 8.25 5.89
N GLN A 81 12.52 8.60 7.18
CA GLN A 81 13.02 7.72 8.24
C GLN A 81 12.37 6.33 8.15
N PRO A 82 13.15 5.24 8.22
CA PRO A 82 12.62 3.87 8.13
C PRO A 82 11.60 3.51 9.20
N SER A 83 11.64 4.17 10.36
CA SER A 83 10.66 3.96 11.44
C SER A 83 9.30 4.59 11.18
N ILE A 84 9.16 5.44 10.16
CA ILE A 84 7.93 6.16 9.86
C ILE A 84 7.24 5.48 8.68
N PRO A 85 5.98 5.04 8.82
CA PRO A 85 5.21 4.50 7.71
C PRO A 85 5.11 5.49 6.54
N LEU A 86 5.25 4.98 5.32
CA LEU A 86 5.10 5.81 4.13
C LEU A 86 3.62 6.20 3.95
N THR A 87 3.34 7.50 4.03
CA THR A 87 1.98 8.06 3.95
C THR A 87 1.73 8.78 2.64
N SER A 88 0.46 9.03 2.31
CA SER A 88 0.06 9.82 1.14
C SER A 88 0.66 11.23 1.15
N LYS A 89 0.99 11.80 2.31
CA LYS A 89 1.65 13.11 2.38
C LYS A 89 3.05 13.07 1.78
N PHE A 90 3.83 12.02 2.07
CA PHE A 90 5.18 11.86 1.52
C PHE A 90 5.13 11.55 0.02
N GLN A 91 4.14 10.78 -0.42
CA GLN A 91 3.90 10.52 -1.83
C GLN A 91 3.58 11.84 -2.58
N GLN A 92 2.69 12.68 -2.06
CA GLN A 92 2.35 13.96 -2.67
C GLN A 92 3.55 14.93 -2.75
N GLN A 93 4.46 14.87 -1.76
CA GLN A 93 5.72 15.61 -1.82
C GLN A 93 6.58 15.14 -3.01
N LEU A 94 6.79 13.82 -3.13
CA LEU A 94 7.50 13.23 -4.28
C LEU A 94 6.83 13.59 -5.62
N PHE A 95 5.49 13.52 -5.70
CA PHE A 95 4.72 13.83 -6.91
C PHE A 95 4.92 15.28 -7.34
N SER A 96 4.99 16.21 -6.38
CA SER A 96 5.33 17.60 -6.66
C SER A 96 6.68 17.72 -7.38
N TYR A 97 7.69 16.98 -6.91
CA TYR A 97 9.01 17.00 -7.52
C TYR A 97 9.04 16.36 -8.90
N MET A 98 8.36 15.22 -9.09
CA MET A 98 8.22 14.56 -10.39
C MET A 98 7.64 15.52 -11.43
N ARG A 99 6.51 16.18 -11.13
CA ARG A 99 5.83 17.11 -12.04
C ARG A 99 6.66 18.36 -12.35
N GLN A 100 7.28 18.97 -11.33
CA GLN A 100 8.10 20.18 -11.51
C GLN A 100 9.36 19.89 -12.34
N LEU A 101 9.94 18.70 -12.18
CA LEU A 101 11.10 18.26 -12.95
C LEU A 101 10.73 17.60 -14.29
N ARG A 102 9.43 17.38 -14.56
CA ARG A 102 8.91 16.62 -15.71
C ARG A 102 9.54 15.23 -15.83
N LEU A 103 9.63 14.54 -14.70
CA LEU A 103 10.19 13.20 -14.60
C LEU A 103 9.07 12.17 -14.53
N GLU A 104 9.16 11.16 -15.38
CA GLU A 104 8.18 10.06 -15.42
C GLU A 104 8.30 9.14 -14.21
N TYR A 105 9.46 9.06 -13.55
CA TYR A 105 9.71 8.13 -12.46
C TYR A 105 10.16 8.84 -11.19
N GLY A 106 9.57 8.43 -10.07
CA GLY A 106 9.93 8.87 -8.73
C GLY A 106 10.03 7.67 -7.80
N ILE A 107 10.96 7.74 -6.85
CA ILE A 107 11.20 6.67 -5.88
C ILE A 107 11.07 7.26 -4.47
N LEU A 108 10.27 6.61 -3.62
CA LEU A 108 10.18 6.93 -2.21
C LEU A 108 10.86 5.82 -1.41
N ILE A 109 11.88 6.16 -0.63
CA ILE A 109 12.65 5.19 0.18
C ILE A 109 12.42 5.49 1.66
N GLY A 110 11.94 4.51 2.41
CA GLY A 110 11.80 4.60 3.87
C GLY A 110 11.79 3.21 4.50
N GLN A 111 10.68 2.81 5.12
CA GLN A 111 10.49 1.43 5.61
C GLN A 111 10.59 0.38 4.48
N GLU A 112 10.29 0.80 3.26
CA GLU A 112 10.27 0.04 2.02
C GLU A 112 10.61 0.98 0.85
N ILE A 113 10.81 0.43 -0.34
CA ILE A 113 10.95 1.23 -1.57
C ILE A 113 9.62 1.22 -2.33
N GLN A 114 9.12 2.40 -2.67
CA GLN A 114 7.94 2.59 -3.54
C GLN A 114 8.36 3.27 -4.84
N ILE A 115 7.94 2.71 -5.97
CA ILE A 115 8.24 3.22 -7.32
C ILE A 115 6.98 3.78 -7.93
N PHE A 116 7.02 5.05 -8.34
CA PHE A 116 5.90 5.76 -8.94
C PHE A 116 6.16 6.13 -10.39
N TYR A 117 5.08 6.17 -11.18
CA TYR A 117 5.08 6.56 -12.57
C TYR A 117 4.08 7.67 -12.87
N ASP A 118 4.56 8.75 -13.50
CA ASP A 118 3.79 9.93 -13.94
C ASP A 118 4.11 10.24 -15.41
N GLY A 119 3.60 9.41 -16.32
CA GLY A 119 3.85 9.56 -17.74
C GLY A 119 2.64 9.16 -18.60
N ASP A 120 2.84 9.24 -19.91
CA ASP A 120 1.81 9.12 -20.95
C ASP A 120 1.12 7.75 -21.06
N LEU A 121 1.66 6.72 -20.41
CA LEU A 121 1.06 5.38 -20.38
C LEU A 121 -0.13 5.27 -19.41
N SER A 122 -0.38 6.29 -18.60
CA SER A 122 -1.47 6.36 -17.64
C SER A 122 -2.39 7.54 -17.98
N ASN A 123 -3.70 7.30 -17.88
CA ASN A 123 -4.73 8.36 -17.96
C ASN A 123 -5.13 8.89 -16.57
N GLN A 124 -4.45 8.47 -15.50
CA GLN A 124 -4.74 8.94 -14.14
C GLN A 124 -4.11 10.31 -13.90
N GLU A 125 -4.82 11.17 -13.17
CA GLU A 125 -4.33 12.51 -12.82
C GLU A 125 -3.12 12.46 -11.89
N ASP A 126 -3.08 11.49 -10.97
CA ASP A 126 -2.00 11.30 -10.02
C ASP A 126 -1.02 10.19 -10.44
N PRO A 127 0.27 10.31 -10.06
CA PRO A 127 1.25 9.27 -10.30
C PRO A 127 0.84 7.91 -9.73
N ILE A 128 1.07 6.85 -10.50
CA ILE A 128 0.68 5.49 -10.14
C ILE A 128 1.81 4.77 -9.42
N LEU A 129 1.49 4.13 -8.29
CA LEU A 129 2.39 3.18 -7.63
C LEU A 129 2.56 1.92 -8.50
N LEU A 130 3.74 1.73 -9.09
CA LEU A 130 4.07 0.56 -9.89
C LEU A 130 4.45 -0.64 -9.03
N GLU A 131 5.22 -0.41 -7.97
CA GLU A 131 5.77 -1.50 -7.16
C GLU A 131 6.15 -1.02 -5.76
N THR A 132 5.97 -1.93 -4.80
CA THR A 132 6.47 -1.81 -3.42
C THR A 132 7.42 -2.95 -3.12
N ILE A 133 8.61 -2.63 -2.61
CA ILE A 133 9.72 -3.55 -2.40
C ILE A 133 10.17 -3.50 -0.94
N ASN A 134 10.04 -4.64 -0.27
CA ASN A 134 10.53 -4.83 1.10
C ASN A 134 12.02 -5.19 1.10
N PHE A 135 12.77 -4.69 2.08
CA PHE A 135 14.17 -5.05 2.30
C PHE A 135 14.27 -6.49 2.81
N THR A 136 14.40 -7.40 1.86
CA THR A 136 14.49 -8.84 2.09
C THR A 136 15.51 -9.38 1.11
N LYS A 137 16.45 -10.19 1.60
CA LYS A 137 17.47 -10.79 0.75
C LYS A 137 16.82 -11.66 -0.31
N ASP A 138 17.44 -11.70 -1.49
CA ASP A 138 16.99 -12.49 -2.64
C ASP A 138 15.55 -12.17 -3.11
N ASN A 139 15.05 -10.96 -2.84
CA ASN A 139 13.73 -10.51 -3.27
C ASN A 139 13.72 -10.23 -4.79
N GLU A 140 12.89 -10.96 -5.55
CA GLU A 140 12.77 -10.80 -7.00
C GLU A 140 12.43 -9.38 -7.45
N LYS A 141 11.65 -8.62 -6.66
CA LYS A 141 11.34 -7.23 -6.98
C LYS A 141 12.56 -6.34 -6.79
N GLY A 142 13.36 -6.63 -5.76
CA GLY A 142 14.62 -5.96 -5.50
C GLY A 142 15.67 -6.24 -6.57
N LEU A 143 15.77 -7.49 -7.06
CA LEU A 143 16.59 -7.84 -8.22
C LEU A 143 16.21 -7.02 -9.45
N ARG A 144 14.90 -6.97 -9.75
CA ARG A 144 14.36 -6.15 -10.84
C ARG A 144 14.62 -4.66 -10.64
N PHE A 145 14.60 -4.17 -9.41
CA PHE A 145 14.96 -2.78 -9.12
C PHE A 145 16.41 -2.47 -9.48
N VAL A 146 17.36 -3.34 -9.12
CA VAL A 146 18.76 -3.21 -9.51
C VAL A 146 18.91 -3.22 -11.03
N GLU A 147 18.18 -4.08 -11.74
CA GLU A 147 18.20 -4.14 -13.21
C GLU A 147 17.67 -2.87 -13.86
N LEU A 148 16.59 -2.31 -13.35
CA LEU A 148 15.93 -1.14 -13.94
C LEU A 148 16.64 0.18 -13.60
N PHE A 149 17.15 0.29 -12.36
CA PHE A 149 17.69 1.54 -11.81
C PHE A 149 19.20 1.53 -11.61
N GLY A 150 19.91 0.45 -11.95
CA GLY A 150 21.38 0.43 -11.99
C GLY A 150 21.93 1.22 -13.18
N LYS A 151 22.99 2.02 -12.98
CA LYS A 151 23.50 2.95 -14.00
C LYS A 151 23.83 2.30 -15.35
N GLU A 152 24.51 1.16 -15.31
CA GLU A 152 24.94 0.46 -16.54
C GLU A 152 23.77 -0.19 -17.30
N SER A 153 22.74 -0.64 -16.57
CA SER A 153 21.57 -1.30 -17.13
C SER A 153 20.39 -0.36 -17.39
N PHE A 154 20.47 0.89 -16.91
CA PHE A 154 19.40 1.87 -17.01
C PHE A 154 19.05 2.16 -18.47
N ASN A 155 17.85 1.74 -18.88
CA ASN A 155 17.34 1.93 -20.22
C ASN A 155 15.85 2.31 -20.17
N ARG A 156 15.50 3.38 -20.89
CA ARG A 156 14.11 3.85 -21.02
C ARG A 156 13.20 2.80 -21.62
N GLU A 157 13.66 1.99 -22.58
CA GLU A 157 12.85 0.95 -23.20
C GLU A 157 12.52 -0.19 -22.23
N SER A 158 13.50 -0.60 -21.41
CA SER A 158 13.31 -1.61 -20.37
C SER A 158 12.34 -1.12 -19.29
N LEU A 159 12.49 0.14 -18.83
CA LEU A 159 11.56 0.79 -17.91
C LEU A 159 10.16 0.90 -18.51
N LYS A 160 10.03 1.31 -19.77
CA LYS A 160 8.74 1.40 -20.45
C LYS A 160 8.04 0.04 -20.53
N SER A 161 8.78 -1.00 -20.93
CA SER A 161 8.28 -2.38 -21.00
C SER A 161 7.82 -2.90 -19.63
N TYR A 162 8.58 -2.58 -18.59
CA TYR A 162 8.22 -2.88 -17.20
C TYR A 162 6.94 -2.14 -16.78
N THR A 163 6.85 -0.83 -17.04
CA THR A 163 5.69 0.01 -16.73
C THR A 163 4.42 -0.49 -17.42
N ILE A 164 4.47 -0.79 -18.72
CA ILE A 164 3.33 -1.38 -19.44
C ILE A 164 2.86 -2.69 -18.77
N SER A 165 3.81 -3.54 -18.38
CA SER A 165 3.51 -4.81 -17.73
C SER A 165 2.91 -4.62 -16.33
N ALA A 166 3.41 -3.65 -15.56
CA ALA A 166 2.88 -3.29 -14.25
C ALA A 166 1.47 -2.70 -14.35
N LEU A 167 1.26 -1.74 -15.26
CA LEU A 167 -0.05 -1.12 -15.51
C LEU A 167 -1.09 -2.14 -15.96
N LYS A 168 -0.74 -3.08 -16.84
CA LYS A 168 -1.65 -4.19 -17.22
C LYS A 168 -2.08 -5.02 -16.02
N LYS A 169 -1.17 -5.32 -15.08
CA LYS A 169 -1.50 -6.07 -13.85
C LYS A 169 -2.40 -5.25 -12.93
N ILE A 170 -2.15 -3.95 -12.78
CA ILE A 170 -2.96 -3.04 -11.98
C ILE A 170 -4.37 -2.92 -12.57
N ASN A 171 -4.48 -2.61 -13.86
CA ASN A 171 -5.75 -2.47 -14.56
C ASN A 171 -6.56 -3.76 -14.51
N ARG A 172 -5.94 -4.93 -14.74
CA ARG A 172 -6.64 -6.23 -14.65
C ARG A 172 -7.20 -6.50 -13.26
N ARG A 173 -6.47 -6.12 -12.20
CA ARG A 173 -6.97 -6.25 -10.82
C ARG A 173 -8.14 -5.32 -10.56
N GLU A 174 -8.09 -4.10 -11.08
CA GLU A 174 -9.17 -3.13 -10.92
C GLU A 174 -10.41 -3.54 -11.73
N GLU A 175 -10.23 -3.94 -12.98
CA GLU A 175 -11.28 -4.53 -13.83
C GLU A 175 -11.91 -5.76 -13.16
N HIS A 176 -11.11 -6.63 -12.56
CA HIS A 176 -11.62 -7.78 -11.80
C HIS A 176 -12.49 -7.35 -10.63
N LYS A 177 -12.07 -6.34 -9.83
CA LYS A 177 -12.87 -5.80 -8.73
C LYS A 177 -14.17 -5.18 -9.23
N ILE A 178 -14.11 -4.36 -10.27
CA ILE A 178 -15.28 -3.71 -10.88
C ILE A 178 -16.25 -4.76 -11.42
N LEU A 179 -15.75 -5.76 -12.15
CA LEU A 179 -16.56 -6.85 -12.69
C LEU A 179 -17.19 -7.67 -11.56
N THR A 180 -16.42 -8.00 -10.52
CA THR A 180 -16.95 -8.72 -9.34
C THR A 180 -18.08 -7.93 -8.69
N LYS A 181 -17.89 -6.62 -8.46
CA LYS A 181 -18.92 -5.73 -7.90
C LYS A 181 -20.18 -5.68 -8.78
N LYS A 182 -20.00 -5.64 -10.11
CA LYS A 182 -21.09 -5.63 -11.08
C LYS A 182 -21.85 -6.95 -11.13
N ILE A 183 -21.18 -8.09 -10.99
CA ILE A 183 -21.83 -9.40 -10.96
C ILE A 183 -22.58 -9.60 -9.64
N LEU A 184 -22.05 -9.08 -8.53
CA LEU A 184 -22.68 -9.19 -7.21
C LEU A 184 -23.82 -8.17 -6.97
N SER A 185 -24.06 -7.23 -7.89
CA SER A 185 -25.09 -6.20 -7.70
C SER A 185 -26.49 -6.76 -7.91
N GLU A 186 -27.47 -6.22 -7.17
CA GLU A 186 -28.89 -6.59 -7.28
C GLU A 186 -29.41 -6.43 -8.72
N SER A 187 -28.99 -5.37 -9.42
CA SER A 187 -29.36 -5.16 -10.83
C SER A 187 -28.92 -6.27 -11.78
N TYR A 188 -27.86 -7.01 -11.43
CA TYR A 188 -27.41 -8.16 -12.22
C TYR A 188 -28.21 -9.43 -11.85
N GLN A 189 -28.67 -9.54 -10.61
CA GLN A 189 -29.60 -10.61 -10.22
C GLN A 189 -30.93 -10.51 -10.98
N ASP A 190 -31.42 -9.28 -11.21
CA ASP A 190 -32.62 -9.08 -12.04
C ASP A 190 -32.38 -9.47 -13.50
N LYS A 191 -31.18 -9.19 -14.04
CA LYS A 191 -30.79 -9.74 -15.34
C LYS A 191 -30.78 -11.26 -15.38
N ILE A 192 -30.34 -11.93 -14.30
CA ILE A 192 -30.42 -13.39 -14.22
C ILE A 192 -31.87 -13.87 -14.21
N ARG A 193 -32.78 -13.20 -13.48
CA ARG A 193 -34.21 -13.53 -13.50
C ARG A 193 -34.78 -13.45 -14.91
N GLU A 194 -34.48 -12.37 -15.64
CA GLU A 194 -34.92 -12.20 -17.02
C GLU A 194 -34.33 -13.27 -17.95
N LEU A 195 -33.06 -13.65 -17.76
CA LEU A 195 -32.44 -14.73 -18.54
C LEU A 195 -33.10 -16.09 -18.27
N ILE A 196 -33.42 -16.40 -17.01
CA ILE A 196 -34.15 -17.62 -16.66
C ILE A 196 -35.54 -17.60 -17.32
N LYS A 197 -36.24 -16.46 -17.28
CA LYS A 197 -37.54 -16.32 -17.94
C LYS A 197 -37.46 -16.55 -19.45
N GLN A 198 -36.45 -15.99 -20.11
CA GLN A 198 -36.21 -16.17 -21.54
C GLN A 198 -35.92 -17.61 -21.93
N ASP A 199 -35.19 -18.35 -21.09
CA ASP A 199 -34.85 -19.75 -21.32
C ASP A 199 -36.11 -20.65 -21.38
N PHE A 200 -37.06 -20.41 -20.47
CA PHE A 200 -38.28 -21.22 -20.33
C PHE A 200 -39.48 -20.76 -21.18
N LEU A 201 -39.41 -19.57 -21.81
CA LEU A 201 -40.52 -19.00 -22.59
C LEU A 201 -40.94 -19.85 -23.80
N ASN A 202 -40.08 -20.76 -24.27
CA ASN A 202 -40.39 -21.68 -25.37
C ASN A 202 -41.20 -22.90 -24.91
N GLU A 203 -41.21 -23.21 -23.62
CA GLU A 203 -41.81 -24.42 -23.04
C GLU A 203 -43.03 -24.12 -22.16
N TYR A 204 -43.02 -22.96 -21.49
CA TYR A 204 -44.04 -22.56 -20.53
C TYR A 204 -44.56 -21.15 -20.84
N ASP A 205 -45.80 -20.86 -20.43
CA ASP A 205 -46.35 -19.51 -20.54
C ASP A 205 -45.69 -18.55 -19.54
N GLY A 206 -45.68 -17.26 -19.89
CA GLY A 206 -45.00 -16.24 -19.09
C GLY A 206 -45.59 -16.06 -17.68
N GLU A 207 -46.89 -16.29 -17.48
CA GLU A 207 -47.55 -16.10 -16.18
C GLU A 207 -47.15 -17.21 -15.19
N LEU A 208 -47.09 -18.45 -15.66
CA LEU A 208 -46.60 -19.58 -14.87
C LEU A 208 -45.13 -19.36 -14.45
N ILE A 209 -44.28 -18.94 -15.40
CA ILE A 209 -42.87 -18.66 -15.13
C ILE A 209 -42.72 -17.53 -14.08
N ASP A 210 -43.47 -16.44 -14.21
CA ASP A 210 -43.43 -15.32 -13.26
C ASP A 210 -43.93 -15.72 -11.86
N THR A 211 -44.92 -16.61 -11.78
CA THR A 211 -45.43 -17.12 -10.50
C THR A 211 -44.37 -17.96 -9.80
N VAL A 212 -43.72 -18.87 -10.52
CA VAL A 212 -42.64 -19.70 -9.97
C VAL A 212 -41.45 -18.83 -9.54
N LEU A 213 -41.02 -17.87 -10.37
CA LEU A 213 -39.88 -17.00 -10.06
C LEU A 213 -40.11 -16.09 -8.85
N LYS A 214 -41.36 -15.73 -8.53
CA LYS A 214 -41.70 -14.96 -7.31
C LYS A 214 -41.50 -15.76 -6.02
N GLU A 215 -41.63 -17.08 -6.09
CA GLU A 215 -41.43 -17.98 -4.93
C GLU A 215 -39.96 -18.34 -4.71
N LEU A 216 -39.10 -18.06 -5.70
CA LEU A 216 -37.68 -18.41 -5.68
C LEU A 216 -36.79 -17.23 -5.28
N ARG A 217 -35.81 -17.50 -4.42
CA ARG A 217 -34.75 -16.57 -4.08
C ARG A 217 -33.49 -16.91 -4.89
N ILE A 218 -33.07 -15.98 -5.74
CA ILE A 218 -31.84 -16.08 -6.54
C ILE A 218 -30.81 -15.14 -5.93
N GLU A 219 -29.64 -15.67 -5.57
CA GLU A 219 -28.54 -14.88 -5.03
C GLU A 219 -27.22 -15.31 -5.65
N ILE A 220 -26.39 -14.33 -6.01
CA ILE A 220 -25.00 -14.57 -6.40
C ILE A 220 -24.15 -14.19 -5.20
N LYS A 221 -23.44 -15.18 -4.65
CA LYS A 221 -22.51 -14.97 -3.56
C LYS A 221 -21.12 -15.26 -4.07
N GLN A 222 -20.17 -14.44 -3.61
CA GLN A 222 -18.77 -14.79 -3.77
C GLN A 222 -18.54 -16.10 -3.03
N LYS A 223 -17.81 -17.03 -3.66
CA LYS A 223 -17.34 -18.21 -2.93
C LYS A 223 -16.52 -17.68 -1.77
N ASN A 224 -17.02 -17.88 -0.55
CA ASN A 224 -16.13 -17.86 0.59
C ASN A 224 -15.03 -18.85 0.23
N ILE A 225 -13.78 -18.41 0.24
CA ILE A 225 -12.74 -19.37 0.57
C ILE A 225 -13.15 -19.81 1.96
N GLU A 226 -13.85 -20.95 2.04
CA GLU A 226 -13.76 -21.77 3.23
C GLU A 226 -12.27 -22.06 3.37
N GLN A 227 -11.59 -21.18 4.08
CA GLN A 227 -10.63 -21.65 5.03
C GLN A 227 -11.46 -22.50 5.97
N ASN A 228 -11.66 -23.78 5.59
CA ASN A 228 -11.56 -24.81 6.59
C ASN A 228 -10.33 -24.40 7.41
N PRO A 229 -10.46 -24.13 8.72
CA PRO A 229 -9.30 -24.17 9.58
C PRO A 229 -8.79 -25.58 9.35
N THR A 230 -7.79 -25.71 8.47
CA THR A 230 -7.06 -26.95 8.36
C THR A 230 -6.54 -27.09 9.77
N GLU A 231 -7.06 -28.09 10.48
CA GLU A 231 -6.60 -28.45 11.80
C GLU A 231 -5.08 -28.48 11.70
N LEU A 232 -4.45 -27.43 12.22
CA LEU A 232 -3.02 -27.43 12.45
C LEU A 232 -2.81 -28.66 13.32
N PRO A 233 -1.99 -29.64 12.88
CA PRO A 233 -1.66 -30.77 13.74
C PRO A 233 -1.19 -30.20 15.07
N LYS A 234 -1.96 -30.49 16.13
CA LYS A 234 -1.80 -29.93 17.49
C LYS A 234 -0.46 -30.26 18.16
N ASN A 235 0.52 -30.79 17.44
CA ASN A 235 1.83 -31.13 17.93
C ASN A 235 2.89 -30.64 16.95
N GLN A 236 3.19 -29.34 16.95
CA GLN A 236 4.52 -28.76 16.67
C GLN A 236 4.48 -27.21 16.65
N LEU A 237 4.02 -26.58 17.73
CA LEU A 237 4.40 -25.19 18.04
C LEU A 237 4.57 -25.04 19.56
N LYS A 238 5.63 -25.66 20.08
CA LYS A 238 6.47 -25.02 21.11
C LYS A 238 7.70 -24.47 20.39
N GLN A 239 7.48 -23.46 19.57
CA GLN A 239 8.50 -22.46 19.34
C GLN A 239 7.88 -21.18 19.86
N GLU A 240 8.27 -20.84 21.09
CA GLU A 240 8.12 -19.49 21.61
C GLU A 240 8.78 -18.57 20.60
N VAL A 241 7.96 -17.99 19.71
CA VAL A 241 8.35 -16.74 19.08
C VAL A 241 8.32 -15.75 20.22
N ASN A 242 9.50 -15.52 20.80
CA ASN A 242 9.77 -14.37 21.63
C ASN A 242 9.63 -13.14 20.72
N ILE A 243 8.39 -12.73 20.45
CA ILE A 243 8.12 -11.40 19.95
C ILE A 243 8.46 -10.50 21.12
N ASP A 244 9.62 -9.86 21.04
CA ASP A 244 10.01 -8.85 22.01
C ASP A 244 9.00 -7.70 21.94
N TYR A 245 8.02 -7.70 22.86
CA TYR A 245 6.99 -6.66 23.02
C TYR A 245 7.58 -5.34 23.57
N SER A 246 8.89 -5.12 23.41
CA SER A 246 9.60 -3.91 23.83
C SER A 246 9.33 -2.69 22.93
N ALA A 247 8.65 -2.86 21.78
CA ALA A 247 8.19 -1.74 20.96
C ALA A 247 6.88 -1.17 21.53
N GLY A 248 6.97 -0.11 22.33
CA GLY A 248 5.89 0.51 23.14
C GLY A 248 4.69 1.13 22.37
N VAL A 249 4.18 0.49 21.32
CA VAL A 249 3.08 0.98 20.50
C VAL A 249 2.02 -0.12 20.37
N LEU A 250 0.79 0.19 20.78
CA LEU A 250 -0.35 -0.73 20.68
C LEU A 250 -0.58 -1.16 19.21
N PRO A 251 -0.62 -2.48 18.91
CA PRO A 251 -1.01 -3.00 17.59
C PRO A 251 -2.48 -2.69 17.29
N ILE A 252 -2.73 -2.04 16.15
CA ILE A 252 -4.08 -1.68 15.68
C ILE A 252 -4.21 -2.15 14.23
N GLU A 253 -5.18 -3.02 13.97
CA GLU A 253 -5.54 -3.53 12.65
C GLU A 253 -6.86 -2.88 12.18
N LEU A 254 -6.95 -2.56 10.89
CA LEU A 254 -8.14 -1.99 10.26
C LEU A 254 -8.79 -3.00 9.31
N ASN A 255 -10.12 -2.93 9.18
CA ASN A 255 -10.88 -3.62 8.14
C ASN A 255 -11.93 -2.67 7.52
N PRO A 256 -11.74 -2.22 6.27
CA PRO A 256 -10.65 -2.59 5.34
C PRO A 256 -9.25 -2.22 5.83
N SER A 257 -8.22 -3.00 5.44
CA SER A 257 -6.85 -2.82 5.93
C SER A 257 -6.12 -1.59 5.39
N SER A 258 -6.58 -1.05 4.25
CA SER A 258 -6.12 0.24 3.73
C SER A 258 -6.70 1.37 4.57
N GLU A 259 -5.86 2.18 5.24
CA GLU A 259 -6.33 3.33 6.03
C GLU A 259 -7.13 4.32 5.17
N SER A 260 -6.74 4.54 3.90
CA SER A 260 -7.46 5.41 2.97
C SER A 260 -8.85 4.88 2.64
N GLU A 261 -8.99 3.57 2.40
CA GLU A 261 -10.29 2.94 2.14
C GLU A 261 -11.16 2.94 3.40
N PHE A 262 -10.57 2.57 4.54
CA PHE A 262 -11.23 2.63 5.84
C PHE A 262 -11.73 4.05 6.13
N LYS A 263 -10.91 5.06 5.87
CA LYS A 263 -11.24 6.48 6.05
C LYS A 263 -12.41 6.90 5.17
N GLN A 264 -12.38 6.58 3.86
CA GLN A 264 -13.48 6.90 2.95
C GLN A 264 -14.79 6.26 3.41
N ARG A 265 -14.75 4.99 3.83
CA ARG A 265 -15.93 4.30 4.35
C ARG A 265 -16.41 4.90 5.67
N LEU A 266 -15.51 5.19 6.61
CA LEU A 266 -15.83 5.82 7.90
C LEU A 266 -16.47 7.21 7.71
N LEU A 267 -16.01 7.98 6.73
CA LEU A 267 -16.58 9.29 6.41
C LEU A 267 -18.02 9.18 5.90
N SER A 268 -18.35 8.10 5.19
CA SER A 268 -19.70 7.81 4.70
C SER A 268 -20.61 7.23 5.79
N THR A 269 -20.15 6.21 6.54
CA THR A 269 -20.98 5.51 7.53
C THR A 269 -21.05 6.22 8.89
N LYS A 270 -20.07 7.08 9.18
CA LYS A 270 -19.84 7.71 10.50
C LYS A 270 -19.82 6.72 11.68
N THR A 271 -19.60 5.44 11.42
CA THR A 271 -19.68 4.36 12.40
C THR A 271 -18.63 3.28 12.09
N ALA A 272 -17.94 2.82 13.13
CA ALA A 272 -17.04 1.66 13.09
C ALA A 272 -17.16 0.84 14.38
N TYR A 273 -16.58 -0.35 14.41
CA TYR A 273 -16.59 -1.27 15.55
C TYR A 273 -15.16 -1.54 15.99
N ILE A 274 -14.86 -1.30 17.26
CA ILE A 274 -13.54 -1.49 17.86
C ILE A 274 -13.60 -2.74 18.72
N THR A 275 -12.86 -3.77 18.33
CA THR A 275 -12.69 -5.02 19.07
C THR A 275 -11.33 -5.01 19.76
N THR A 276 -11.33 -5.04 21.09
CA THR A 276 -10.12 -5.07 21.92
C THR A 276 -9.88 -6.51 22.39
N PHE A 277 -8.68 -7.02 22.18
CA PHE A 277 -8.23 -8.33 22.64
C PHE A 277 -7.34 -8.15 23.86
N TYR A 278 -7.54 -8.97 24.89
CA TYR A 278 -6.80 -8.91 26.15
C TYR A 278 -5.93 -10.15 26.32
N ASN A 279 -4.82 -10.01 27.05
CA ASN A 279 -3.86 -11.08 27.31
C ASN A 279 -4.46 -12.29 28.06
N ASN A 280 -5.61 -12.10 28.73
CA ASN A 280 -6.35 -13.18 29.39
C ASN A 280 -7.29 -13.96 28.44
N GLY A 281 -7.23 -13.70 27.13
CA GLY A 281 -8.06 -14.31 26.10
C GLY A 281 -9.46 -13.71 25.95
N THR A 282 -9.84 -12.72 26.78
CA THR A 282 -11.14 -12.06 26.65
C THR A 282 -11.14 -11.03 25.52
N THR A 283 -12.32 -10.74 24.97
CA THR A 283 -12.51 -9.73 23.94
C THR A 283 -13.66 -8.79 24.28
N LYS A 284 -13.54 -7.53 23.87
CA LYS A 284 -14.59 -6.52 24.07
C LYS A 284 -14.78 -5.70 22.81
N GLN A 285 -16.01 -5.68 22.29
CA GLN A 285 -16.37 -4.84 21.17
C GLN A 285 -17.10 -3.57 21.65
N LYS A 286 -16.73 -2.41 21.09
CA LYS A 286 -17.40 -1.13 21.30
C LYS A 286 -17.71 -0.47 19.95
N VAL A 287 -18.83 0.24 19.86
CA VAL A 287 -19.16 1.06 18.69
C VAL A 287 -18.39 2.38 18.76
N TRP A 288 -17.68 2.72 17.69
CA TRP A 288 -17.12 4.03 17.45
C TRP A 288 -18.10 4.86 16.62
N ASN A 289 -18.78 5.78 17.30
CA ASN A 289 -19.59 6.80 16.65
C ASN A 289 -18.68 8.00 16.26
N ALA A 290 -18.49 8.20 14.96
CA ALA A 290 -17.51 9.11 14.36
C ALA A 290 -18.18 10.35 13.72
N LEU A 291 -19.26 10.87 14.31
CA LEU A 291 -20.01 12.02 13.78
C LEU A 291 -19.17 13.27 13.50
N ARG A 292 -18.11 13.50 14.29
CA ARG A 292 -17.19 14.64 14.14
C ARG A 292 -15.99 14.36 13.23
N PHE A 293 -15.91 13.16 12.66
CA PHE A 293 -14.80 12.76 11.80
C PHE A 293 -14.94 13.40 10.42
N SER A 294 -13.91 14.13 10.00
CA SER A 294 -13.83 14.93 8.78
C SER A 294 -12.71 14.45 7.85
N GLU A 295 -12.66 14.99 6.63
CA GLU A 295 -11.56 14.72 5.68
C GLU A 295 -10.18 15.06 6.24
N SER A 296 -10.09 16.05 7.13
CA SER A 296 -8.84 16.40 7.83
C SER A 296 -8.49 15.49 9.00
N SER A 297 -9.39 14.59 9.42
CA SER A 297 -9.17 13.67 10.54
C SER A 297 -8.29 12.49 10.12
N GLY A 298 -7.37 12.08 10.99
CA GLY A 298 -6.59 10.84 10.86
C GLY A 298 -7.24 9.69 11.60
N VAL A 299 -7.29 8.49 11.01
CA VAL A 299 -7.96 7.31 11.60
C VAL A 299 -7.15 6.81 12.78
N LEU A 300 -5.88 6.48 12.56
CA LEU A 300 -4.99 5.96 13.61
C LEU A 300 -4.75 6.99 14.72
N GLY A 301 -4.66 8.27 14.38
CA GLY A 301 -4.56 9.35 15.38
C GLY A 301 -5.77 9.43 16.31
N ASN A 302 -6.99 9.24 15.78
CA ASN A 302 -8.21 9.20 16.59
C ASN A 302 -8.27 7.96 17.48
N LEU A 303 -7.82 6.80 16.98
CA LEU A 303 -7.78 5.57 17.77
C LEU A 303 -6.75 5.70 18.90
N ARG A 304 -5.53 6.14 18.58
CA ARG A 304 -4.44 6.26 19.58
C ARG A 304 -4.66 7.36 20.62
N SER A 305 -5.52 8.34 20.37
CA SER A 305 -5.85 9.38 21.35
C SER A 305 -6.81 8.91 22.44
N ARG A 306 -7.46 7.75 22.27
CA ARG A 306 -8.36 7.13 23.26
C ARG A 306 -7.60 6.79 24.54
N PRO A 307 -8.13 7.13 25.73
CA PRO A 307 -7.43 6.92 27.00
C PRO A 307 -6.89 5.50 27.17
N GLU A 308 -7.69 4.49 26.82
CA GLU A 308 -7.31 3.08 26.94
C GLU A 308 -6.20 2.62 25.97
N PHE A 309 -5.93 3.36 24.89
CA PHE A 309 -4.97 3.00 23.83
C PHE A 309 -3.68 3.81 23.87
N ARG A 310 -3.56 4.74 24.81
CA ARG A 310 -2.35 5.55 25.00
C ARG A 310 -1.21 4.71 25.54
N ASN A 311 0.01 5.07 25.16
CA ASN A 311 1.21 4.39 25.63
C ASN A 311 1.26 4.37 27.17
N GLY A 312 1.52 3.20 27.75
CA GLY A 312 1.54 2.96 29.19
C GLY A 312 0.19 2.51 29.77
N GLU A 313 -0.94 2.90 29.18
CA GLU A 313 -2.28 2.55 29.68
C GLU A 313 -2.77 1.22 29.11
N TRP A 314 -2.54 0.97 27.82
CA TRP A 314 -2.99 -0.27 27.18
C TRP A 314 -2.29 -1.51 27.78
N GLN A 315 -1.02 -1.37 28.18
CA GLN A 315 -0.27 -2.42 28.88
C GLN A 315 -0.81 -2.68 30.29
N LYS A 316 -1.16 -1.63 31.06
CA LYS A 316 -1.78 -1.77 32.39
C LYS A 316 -3.12 -2.47 32.33
N LEU A 317 -3.89 -2.21 31.28
CA LEU A 317 -5.18 -2.84 31.02
C LEU A 317 -5.05 -4.25 30.44
N GLY A 318 -3.84 -4.73 30.19
CA GLY A 318 -3.58 -6.05 29.61
C GLY A 318 -4.14 -6.20 28.19
N ILE A 319 -4.20 -5.12 27.43
CA ILE A 319 -4.62 -5.14 26.03
C ILE A 319 -3.47 -5.74 25.21
N GLU A 320 -3.78 -6.65 24.30
CA GLU A 320 -2.82 -7.29 23.41
C GLU A 320 -2.80 -6.59 22.05
N ARG A 321 -3.98 -6.40 21.47
CA ARG A 321 -4.19 -5.77 20.16
C ARG A 321 -5.60 -5.24 20.01
N VAL A 322 -5.79 -4.37 19.02
CA VAL A 322 -7.09 -3.82 18.65
C VAL A 322 -7.37 -4.07 17.18
N TYR A 323 -8.59 -4.49 16.87
CA TYR A 323 -9.09 -4.65 15.52
C TYR A 323 -10.27 -3.72 15.32
N VAL A 324 -10.27 -2.94 14.24
CA VAL A 324 -11.32 -1.95 13.95
C VAL A 324 -11.94 -2.23 12.60
N SER A 325 -13.25 -2.44 12.54
CA SER A 325 -13.99 -2.74 11.31
C SER A 325 -15.08 -1.71 11.02
N ILE A 326 -15.35 -1.46 9.74
CA ILE A 326 -16.54 -0.69 9.31
C ILE A 326 -17.80 -1.55 9.39
N ASP A 327 -17.65 -2.82 9.03
CA ASP A 327 -18.71 -3.81 9.05
C ASP A 327 -18.78 -4.48 10.45
N LYS A 328 -19.99 -4.78 10.91
CA LYS A 328 -20.24 -5.30 12.26
C LYS A 328 -19.72 -6.72 12.46
#